data_AF-A0A7J0ACB6-F1
#
_entry.id   AF-A0A7J0ACB6-F1
#
_cell.length_a   1.000
_cell.length_b   1.000
_cell.length_c   1.000
_cell.angle_alpha   90.00
_cell.angle_beta   90.00
_cell.angle_gamma   90.00
#
_symmetry.space_group_name_H-M   'P 1'
#
loop_
_entity.id
_entity.type
_entity.pdbx_description
1 polymer ?
#
loop_
_entity_poly.entity_id
_entity_poly.type
_entity_poly.pdbx_seq_one_letter_code
_entity_poly.pdbx_strand_id
1 'polypeptide(L)'
;MAQIIENPAGFKVIEITKSELVGKLGHMGAVGICDYCSAAPTNGFYVAVLDQWYCPECYNRFIQENQPDPDDDWFENIRFAWFKKLFNL
;
A
#
# COMPACT_ATOMS: atom_id res chain seq x y z
N MET A 1 7.45 -6.27 9.94
CA MET A 1 6.84 -5.12 10.64
C MET A 1 6.53 -4.10 9.58
N ALA A 2 5.24 -3.78 9.45
CA ALA A 2 4.82 -2.74 8.53
C ALA A 2 5.56 -1.44 8.86
N GLN A 3 5.92 -0.67 7.83
CA GLN A 3 6.67 0.57 8.00
C GLN A 3 6.25 1.60 6.97
N ILE A 4 6.17 2.85 7.39
CA ILE A 4 5.96 3.98 6.48
C ILE A 4 7.25 4.17 5.69
N ILE A 5 7.14 4.31 4.37
CA ILE A 5 8.28 4.58 3.51
C ILE A 5 8.14 5.93 2.82
N GLU A 6 9.25 6.65 2.73
CA GLU A 6 9.35 7.83 1.89
C GLU A 6 9.68 7.41 0.46
N ASN A 7 9.17 8.16 -0.51
CA ASN A 7 9.42 7.93 -1.93
C ASN A 7 9.53 9.27 -2.65
N PRO A 8 10.26 9.33 -3.77
CA PRO A 8 10.51 10.58 -4.47
C PRO A 8 9.25 11.22 -5.07
N ALA A 9 8.18 10.44 -5.30
CA ALA A 9 6.93 10.97 -5.83
C ALA A 9 6.06 11.66 -4.76
N GLY A 10 6.27 11.36 -3.47
CA GLY A 10 5.54 12.00 -2.36
C GLY A 10 4.23 11.30 -1.97
N PHE A 11 3.93 10.11 -2.51
CA PHE A 11 2.76 9.34 -2.10
C PHE A 11 2.88 8.80 -0.68
N LYS A 12 1.75 8.60 0.01
CA LYS A 12 1.69 7.99 1.34
C LYS A 12 1.65 6.47 1.21
N VAL A 13 2.77 5.84 1.53
CA VAL A 13 2.98 4.40 1.28
C VAL A 13 3.45 3.68 2.53
N ILE A 14 2.97 2.45 2.72
CA ILE A 14 3.37 1.55 3.81
C ILE A 14 3.92 0.27 3.19
N GLU A 15 5.18 -0.05 3.46
CA GLU A 15 5.72 -1.38 3.17
C GLU A 15 5.19 -2.37 4.20
N ILE A 16 4.73 -3.53 3.72
CA ILE A 16 4.15 -4.57 4.55
C ILE A 16 4.45 -5.97 3.98
N THR A 17 4.75 -6.91 4.86
CA THR A 17 4.92 -8.31 4.46
C THR A 17 3.57 -8.97 4.17
N LYS A 18 3.55 -9.95 3.27
CA LYS A 18 2.36 -10.74 2.94
C LYS A 18 1.74 -11.38 4.18
N SER A 19 2.56 -11.93 5.08
CA SER A 19 2.08 -12.57 6.30
C SER A 19 1.39 -11.58 7.23
N GLU A 20 1.91 -10.36 7.37
CA GLU A 20 1.28 -9.29 8.15
C GLU A 20 -0.02 -8.82 7.52
N LEU A 21 -0.03 -8.60 6.20
CA LEU A 21 -1.21 -8.18 5.45
C LEU A 21 -2.34 -9.21 5.63
N VAL A 22 -2.07 -10.48 5.34
CA VAL A 22 -3.06 -11.56 5.46
C VAL A 22 -3.44 -11.79 6.93
N GLY A 23 -2.49 -11.70 7.85
CA GLY A 23 -2.78 -11.85 9.29
C GLY A 23 -3.74 -10.79 9.82
N LYS A 24 -3.67 -9.55 9.32
CA LYS A 24 -4.52 -8.44 9.75
C LYS A 24 -5.81 -8.32 8.95
N LEU A 25 -5.74 -8.50 7.63
CA LEU A 25 -6.84 -8.23 6.69
C LEU A 25 -7.42 -9.48 6.03
N GLY A 26 -6.91 -10.67 6.30
CA GLY A 26 -7.41 -11.91 5.69
C GLY A 26 -8.88 -12.17 5.96
N HIS A 27 -9.38 -11.78 7.13
CA HIS A 27 -10.80 -11.86 7.47
C HIS A 27 -11.68 -10.89 6.65
N MET A 28 -11.08 -9.88 6.01
CA MET A 28 -11.72 -8.95 5.07
C MET A 28 -11.47 -9.32 3.60
N GLY A 29 -10.85 -10.48 3.33
CA GLY A 29 -10.59 -10.98 1.98
C GLY A 29 -9.19 -10.71 1.43
N ALA A 30 -8.27 -10.13 2.21
CA ALA A 30 -6.89 -9.98 1.74
C ALA A 30 -6.17 -11.34 1.67
N VAL A 31 -5.75 -11.74 0.47
CA VAL A 31 -5.08 -13.04 0.23
C VAL A 31 -3.57 -12.94 -0.01
N GLY A 32 -3.02 -11.71 0.04
CA GLY A 32 -1.58 -11.50 -0.17
C GLY A 32 -1.16 -11.75 -1.61
N ILE A 33 -1.92 -11.18 -2.54
CA ILE A 33 -1.60 -11.06 -3.96
C ILE A 33 -1.59 -9.58 -4.33
N CYS A 34 -0.79 -9.21 -5.31
CA CYS A 34 -0.73 -7.86 -5.86
C CYS A 34 -2.08 -7.52 -6.51
N ASP A 35 -2.68 -6.41 -6.11
CA ASP A 35 -3.99 -5.99 -6.62
C ASP A 35 -3.95 -5.56 -8.10
N TYR A 36 -2.76 -5.29 -8.65
CA TYR A 36 -2.58 -4.95 -10.06
C TYR A 36 -2.28 -6.16 -10.96
N CYS A 37 -1.24 -6.93 -10.64
CA CYS A 37 -0.75 -8.01 -11.52
C CYS A 37 -1.04 -9.43 -11.02
N SER A 38 -1.70 -9.59 -9.86
CA SER A 38 -1.98 -10.88 -9.22
C SER A 38 -0.76 -11.72 -8.83
N ALA A 39 0.46 -11.17 -8.91
CA ALA A 39 1.65 -11.83 -8.37
C ALA A 39 1.53 -12.03 -6.85
N ALA A 40 2.18 -13.04 -6.29
CA ALA A 40 2.12 -13.37 -4.87
C ALA A 40 3.46 -13.13 -4.16
N PRO A 41 3.92 -11.87 -4.01
CA PRO A 41 5.22 -11.57 -3.42
C PRO A 41 5.22 -11.83 -1.90
N THR A 42 6.40 -11.87 -1.30
CA THR A 42 6.55 -11.98 0.17
C THR A 42 6.42 -10.63 0.87
N ASN A 43 6.79 -9.54 0.19
CA ASN A 43 6.63 -8.15 0.64
C ASN A 43 5.92 -7.35 -0.45
N GLY A 44 5.26 -6.27 -0.05
CA GLY A 44 4.64 -5.33 -0.97
C GLY A 44 4.33 -4.01 -0.30
N PHE A 45 3.71 -3.12 -1.06
CA PHE A 45 3.52 -1.73 -0.71
C PHE A 45 2.05 -1.39 -0.78
N TYR A 46 1.48 -1.00 0.35
CA TYR A 46 0.15 -0.41 0.38
C TYR A 46 0.24 1.04 -0.08
N VAL A 47 -0.40 1.35 -1.19
CA VAL A 47 -0.46 2.68 -1.81
C VAL A 47 -1.79 3.31 -1.43
N ALA A 48 -1.76 4.28 -0.50
CA ALA A 48 -2.98 4.77 0.13
C ALA A 48 -3.93 5.48 -0.84
N VAL A 49 -3.40 6.18 -1.86
CA VAL A 49 -4.21 6.90 -2.85
C VAL A 49 -5.01 5.96 -3.75
N LEU A 50 -4.56 4.72 -3.91
CA LEU A 50 -5.27 3.69 -4.67
C LEU A 50 -6.07 2.74 -3.78
N ASP A 51 -5.83 2.77 -2.46
CA ASP A 51 -6.31 1.76 -1.52
C ASP A 51 -5.95 0.31 -1.92
N GLN A 52 -4.75 0.12 -2.46
CA GLN A 52 -4.30 -1.15 -3.03
C GLN A 52 -2.93 -1.57 -2.51
N TRP A 53 -2.67 -2.88 -2.48
CA TRP A 53 -1.38 -3.47 -2.13
C TRP A 53 -0.67 -4.01 -3.38
N TYR A 54 0.49 -3.43 -3.67
CA TYR A 54 1.28 -3.73 -4.87
C TYR A 54 2.51 -4.57 -4.54
N CYS A 55 2.90 -5.45 -5.49
CA CYS A 55 4.22 -6.06 -5.47
C CYS A 55 5.31 -5.00 -5.74
N PRO A 56 6.59 -5.30 -5.44
CA PRO A 56 7.68 -4.35 -5.64
C PRO A 56 7.79 -3.79 -7.06
N GLU A 57 7.56 -4.63 -8.08
CA GLU A 57 7.62 -4.21 -9.49
C GLU A 57 6.50 -3.21 -9.83
N CYS A 58 5.26 -3.52 -9.46
CA CYS A 58 4.11 -2.64 -9.70
C CYS A 58 4.20 -1.33 -8.91
N TYR A 59 4.69 -1.40 -7.68
CA TYR A 59 4.95 -0.21 -6.85
C TYR A 59 6.00 0.69 -7.48
N ASN A 60 7.16 0.14 -7.86
CA ASN A 60 8.24 0.91 -8.48
C ASN A 60 7.80 1.58 -9.79
N ARG A 61 6.99 0.88 -10.58
CA ARG A 61 6.39 1.45 -11.79
C ARG A 61 5.42 2.59 -11.44
N PHE A 62 4.54 2.38 -10.46
CA PHE A 62 3.57 3.39 -10.03
C PHE A 62 4.25 4.71 -9.62
N ILE A 63 5.28 4.66 -8.76
CA ILE A 63 5.98 5.86 -8.30
C ILE A 63 6.82 6.55 -9.39
N GLN A 64 7.18 5.85 -10.47
CA GLN A 64 7.91 6.43 -11.60
C GLN A 64 6.97 7.10 -12.60
N GLU A 65 5.77 6.54 -12.79
CA GLU A 65 4.84 6.95 -13.83
C GLU A 65 3.77 7.96 -13.35
N ASN A 66 3.60 8.14 -12.03
CA ASN A 66 2.53 8.95 -11.45
C ASN A 66 3.08 10.03 -10.51
N GLN A 67 2.30 11.09 -10.33
CA GLN A 67 2.54 12.18 -9.39
C GLN A 67 1.30 12.40 -8.53
N PRO A 68 1.43 12.86 -7.28
CA PRO A 68 0.28 13.16 -6.43
C PRO A 68 -0.64 14.21 -7.07
N ASP A 69 -1.94 13.94 -7.02
CA ASP A 69 -2.98 14.90 -7.37
C ASP A 69 -3.57 15.48 -6.07
N PRO A 70 -3.55 16.81 -5.87
CA PRO A 70 -4.18 17.45 -4.71
C PRO A 70 -5.67 17.11 -4.54
N ASP A 71 -6.39 16.78 -5.62
CA ASP A 71 -7.80 16.40 -5.55
C ASP A 71 -8.00 15.03 -4.84
N ASP A 72 -6.95 14.20 -4.78
CA ASP A 72 -6.97 12.89 -4.12
C ASP A 72 -6.47 12.93 -2.67
N ASP A 73 -5.94 14.08 -2.20
CA ASP A 73 -5.33 14.22 -0.87
C ASP A 73 -6.28 13.78 0.24
N TRP A 74 -7.56 14.14 0.15
CA TRP A 74 -8.55 13.79 1.18
C TRP A 74 -8.70 12.26 1.30
N PHE A 75 -8.72 11.55 0.17
CA PHE A 75 -8.88 10.11 0.13
C PHE A 75 -7.62 9.41 0.62
N GLU A 76 -6.47 9.82 0.08
CA GLU A 76 -5.16 9.28 0.48
C GLU A 76 -4.94 9.45 1.99
N ASN A 77 -5.25 10.63 2.55
CA ASN A 77 -5.12 10.90 3.98
C ASN A 77 -6.00 9.99 4.84
N ILE A 78 -7.27 9.80 4.46
CA ILE A 78 -8.20 8.95 5.21
C ILE A 78 -7.76 7.49 5.17
N ARG A 79 -7.40 6.97 3.98
CA ARG A 79 -6.94 5.59 3.81
C ARG A 79 -5.64 5.34 4.55
N PHE A 80 -4.68 6.25 4.44
CA PHE A 80 -3.40 6.16 5.15
C PHE A 80 -3.59 6.16 6.66
N ALA A 81 -4.40 7.08 7.22
CA ALA A 81 -4.67 7.13 8.65
C ALA A 81 -5.36 5.86 9.17
N TRP A 82 -6.32 5.32 8.41
CA TRP A 82 -7.00 4.07 8.74
C TRP A 82 -6.01 2.89 8.76
N PHE A 83 -5.18 2.77 7.73
CA PHE A 83 -4.21 1.68 7.61
C PHE A 83 -3.14 1.76 8.70
N LYS A 84 -2.62 2.96 8.99
CA LYS A 84 -1.71 3.18 10.13
C LYS A 84 -2.29 2.67 11.44
N LYS A 85 -3.53 3.01 11.75
CA LYS A 85 -4.21 2.55 12.97
C LYS A 85 -4.35 1.03 13.00
N LEU A 86 -4.65 0.40 11.87
CA LEU A 86 -4.81 -1.06 11.79
C LEU A 86 -3.50 -1.82 12.06
N PHE A 87 -2.39 -1.26 11.59
CA PHE A 87 -1.05 -1.83 11.69
C PHE A 87 -0.20 -1.30 12.84
N ASN A 88 -0.76 -0.42 13.69
CA ASN A 88 -0.09 0.21 14.83
C ASN A 88 1.16 1.03 14.43
N LEU A 89 1.02 1.89 13.42
CA LEU A 89 2.06 2.80 12.88
C LEU A 89 1.81 4.28 13.20
#